data_AF-A0AAW0X641-F1
#
_entry.id   AF-A0AAW0X641-F1
#
_cell.length_a   1.000
_cell.length_b   1.000
_cell.length_c   1.000
_cell.angle_alpha   90.00
_cell.angle_beta   90.00
_cell.angle_gamma   90.00
#
_symmetry.space_group_name_H-M   'P 1'
#
loop_
_entity.id
_entity.type
_entity.pdbx_description
1 polymer ?
#
loop_
_entity_poly.entity_id
_entity_poly.type
_entity_poly.pdbx_seq_one_letter_code
_entity_poly.pdbx_strand_id
1 'polypeptide(L)'
;MEEKIVDKKSAVQDGADSSTKTNEVLTVVAKLLVLVVLVGISLSLPSPADVSLHHVQVPPTPGETCSTTMSATRHTLALSPLEEEVLTPLEPFIMLSGLPGAETRLMRALLDDHPQVRCGESLGVIHNMVRLWRTFTAPAERQRLQLAGISQMVVMEAAQLFLLDVLANNGPSASRLCTRDVLALTGGVFLKTLFPNVKFIFLVRDTRAAATHLVHRQVPVMGRRLRSVEEGLRMLEDLLMLLRRECRMLGPHHCLPVHYEALVLNPRKTLERVLEFLEVEWDEAVLHHHLHTGVFVSR
;
A
#
# COMPACT_ATOMS: atom_id res chain seq x y z
N MET A 1 -11.88 -7.98 77.67
CA MET A 1 -10.78 -7.12 77.25
C MET A 1 -10.96 -6.95 75.75
N GLU A 2 -11.51 -5.78 75.41
CA GLU A 2 -11.74 -5.20 74.08
C GLU A 2 -12.66 -5.90 73.07
N GLU A 3 -13.28 -5.02 72.29
CA GLU A 3 -14.59 -5.06 71.66
C GLU A 3 -14.43 -4.40 70.28
N LYS A 4 -15.28 -4.81 69.31
CA LYS A 4 -15.70 -4.16 68.03
C LYS A 4 -15.50 -5.08 66.81
N ILE A 5 -16.55 -5.61 66.14
CA ILE A 5 -17.72 -5.02 65.42
C ILE A 5 -17.43 -4.89 63.90
N VAL A 6 -18.08 -5.76 63.09
CA VAL A 6 -18.87 -5.51 61.84
C VAL A 6 -18.07 -5.10 60.57
N ASP A 7 -18.33 -5.48 59.30
CA ASP A 7 -19.47 -6.09 58.58
C ASP A 7 -19.03 -6.79 57.25
N LYS A 8 -20.00 -7.51 56.67
CA LYS A 8 -20.15 -8.10 55.32
C LYS A 8 -19.75 -7.26 54.09
N LYS A 9 -19.37 -7.99 53.02
CA LYS A 9 -19.84 -7.95 51.59
C LYS A 9 -18.65 -8.23 50.66
N SER A 10 -18.74 -8.88 49.51
CA SER A 10 -19.72 -9.72 48.81
C SER A 10 -18.94 -10.38 47.68
N ALA A 11 -19.39 -11.56 47.24
CA ALA A 11 -19.02 -12.10 45.93
C ALA A 11 -19.42 -11.14 44.79
N VAL A 12 -18.93 -11.46 43.58
CA VAL A 12 -19.18 -10.85 42.26
C VAL A 12 -18.07 -9.91 41.81
N GLN A 13 -17.14 -10.38 40.97
CA GLN A 13 -16.86 -9.81 39.63
C GLN A 13 -15.78 -10.62 38.87
N ASP A 14 -16.17 -11.74 38.25
CA ASP A 14 -15.39 -12.38 37.18
C ASP A 14 -16.34 -12.62 36.01
N GLY A 15 -16.27 -11.77 34.97
CA GLY A 15 -17.15 -11.92 33.80
C GLY A 15 -17.33 -10.71 32.87
N ALA A 16 -16.44 -9.71 32.88
CA ALA A 16 -16.63 -8.50 32.06
C ALA A 16 -15.65 -8.33 30.88
N ASP A 17 -14.60 -9.15 30.75
CA ASP A 17 -13.46 -8.82 29.85
C ASP A 17 -13.45 -9.57 28.50
N SER A 18 -14.34 -10.55 28.30
CA SER A 18 -14.42 -11.31 27.02
C SER A 18 -15.48 -10.79 26.04
N SER A 19 -16.42 -9.95 26.52
CA SER A 19 -17.53 -9.41 25.71
C SER A 19 -17.15 -8.14 24.93
N THR A 20 -16.15 -7.39 25.40
CA THR A 20 -15.70 -6.13 24.79
C THR A 20 -14.84 -6.39 23.54
N LYS A 21 -13.94 -7.38 23.59
CA LYS A 21 -13.09 -7.75 22.44
C LYS A 21 -13.85 -8.39 21.28
N THR A 22 -14.89 -9.16 21.58
CA THR A 22 -15.76 -9.77 20.54
C THR A 22 -16.60 -8.71 19.82
N ASN A 23 -17.05 -7.67 20.53
CA ASN A 23 -17.80 -6.57 19.93
C ASN A 23 -16.93 -5.67 19.03
N GLU A 24 -15.66 -5.45 19.34
CA GLU A 24 -14.75 -4.68 18.48
C GLU A 24 -14.47 -5.39 17.15
N VAL A 25 -14.18 -6.69 17.18
CA VAL A 25 -13.93 -7.47 15.96
C VAL A 25 -15.19 -7.55 15.09
N LEU A 26 -16.37 -7.74 15.69
CA LEU A 26 -17.64 -7.75 14.97
C LEU A 26 -17.93 -6.39 14.31
N THR A 27 -17.51 -5.29 14.97
CA THR A 27 -17.67 -3.93 14.45
C THR A 27 -16.73 -3.66 13.28
N VAL A 28 -15.49 -4.16 13.33
CA VAL A 28 -14.52 -4.03 12.22
C VAL A 28 -14.95 -4.84 11.00
N VAL A 29 -15.40 -6.08 11.19
CA VAL A 29 -15.90 -6.95 10.11
C VAL A 29 -17.17 -6.35 9.48
N ALA A 30 -18.09 -5.82 10.29
CA ALA A 30 -19.28 -5.13 9.78
C ALA A 30 -18.92 -3.87 8.97
N LYS A 31 -17.93 -3.09 9.42
CA LYS A 31 -17.45 -1.90 8.69
C LYS A 31 -16.78 -2.25 7.36
N LEU A 32 -16.00 -3.34 7.30
CA LEU A 32 -15.40 -3.83 6.06
C LEU A 32 -16.45 -4.38 5.07
N LEU A 33 -17.47 -5.10 5.55
CA LEU A 33 -18.57 -5.59 4.71
C LEU A 33 -19.38 -4.44 4.10
N VAL A 34 -19.63 -3.37 4.85
CA VAL A 34 -20.29 -2.16 4.33
C VAL A 34 -19.44 -1.48 3.25
N LEU A 35 -18.11 -1.48 3.39
CA LEU A 35 -17.20 -0.95 2.37
C LEU A 35 -17.27 -1.77 1.07
N VAL A 36 -17.32 -3.10 1.17
CA VAL A 36 -17.46 -4.02 0.02
C VAL A 36 -18.80 -3.83 -0.69
N VAL A 37 -19.90 -3.68 0.07
CA VAL A 37 -21.25 -3.46 -0.48
C VAL A 37 -21.35 -2.08 -1.17
N LEU A 38 -20.75 -1.04 -0.61
CA LEU A 38 -20.74 0.30 -1.22
C LEU A 38 -19.90 0.36 -2.50
N VAL A 39 -18.81 -0.41 -2.58
CA VAL A 39 -18.00 -0.54 -3.80
C VAL A 39 -18.74 -1.36 -4.87
N GLY A 40 -19.52 -2.38 -4.47
CA GLY A 40 -20.32 -3.21 -5.38
C GLY A 40 -21.53 -2.50 -6.00
N ILE A 41 -22.13 -1.52 -5.31
CA ILE A 41 -23.31 -0.78 -5.81
C ILE A 41 -22.93 0.30 -6.85
N SER A 42 -21.64 0.62 -7.00
CA SER A 42 -21.18 1.65 -7.94
C SER A 42 -20.99 1.15 -9.39
N LEU A 43 -21.35 -0.11 -9.69
CA LEU A 43 -21.37 -0.66 -11.05
C LEU A 43 -22.75 -1.27 -11.31
N SER A 44 -23.73 -0.44 -11.68
CA SER A 44 -24.85 -0.76 -12.60
C SER A 44 -25.99 0.26 -12.46
N LEU A 45 -25.89 1.42 -13.11
CA LEU A 45 -27.06 2.23 -13.47
C LEU A 45 -26.78 2.93 -14.82
N PRO A 46 -27.39 2.49 -15.94
CA PRO A 46 -27.42 3.29 -17.16
C PRO A 46 -28.55 4.36 -17.07
N SER A 47 -28.30 5.53 -17.66
CA SER A 47 -29.25 6.66 -17.71
C SER A 47 -30.35 6.45 -18.77
N PRO A 48 -31.47 7.20 -18.71
CA PRO A 48 -32.62 7.00 -19.59
C PRO A 48 -32.57 7.92 -20.82
N ALA A 49 -32.68 7.35 -22.02
CA ALA A 49 -33.35 7.95 -23.19
C ALA A 49 -33.53 6.93 -24.33
N ASP A 50 -34.80 6.75 -24.72
CA ASP A 50 -35.36 6.28 -26.01
C ASP A 50 -34.76 5.07 -26.74
N VAL A 51 -35.41 3.90 -26.66
CA VAL A 51 -35.72 3.04 -27.82
C VAL A 51 -36.98 2.17 -27.54
N SER A 52 -37.83 2.12 -28.55
CA SER A 52 -39.15 1.51 -28.71
C SER A 52 -39.39 0.09 -28.19
N LEU A 53 -40.64 -0.11 -27.75
CA LEU A 53 -41.31 -1.39 -27.48
C LEU A 53 -41.20 -2.37 -28.65
N HIS A 54 -40.53 -3.50 -28.42
CA HIS A 54 -40.83 -4.74 -29.12
C HIS A 54 -40.88 -5.91 -28.13
N HIS A 55 -42.00 -6.63 -28.21
CA HIS A 55 -42.30 -7.87 -27.50
C HIS A 55 -41.16 -8.90 -27.61
N VAL A 56 -40.66 -9.38 -26.48
CA VAL A 56 -39.94 -10.66 -26.40
C VAL A 56 -40.47 -11.44 -25.20
N GLN A 57 -40.98 -12.63 -25.50
CA GLN A 57 -41.55 -13.60 -24.55
C GLN A 57 -40.45 -14.24 -23.69
N VAL A 58 -40.75 -14.43 -22.40
CA VAL A 58 -39.95 -15.16 -21.42
C VAL A 58 -40.32 -16.64 -21.47
N PRO A 59 -39.36 -17.58 -21.63
CA PRO A 59 -39.59 -18.99 -21.29
C PRO A 59 -39.16 -19.32 -19.84
N PRO A 60 -39.75 -20.35 -19.22
CA PRO A 60 -39.69 -20.57 -17.78
C PRO A 60 -38.44 -21.31 -17.30
N THR A 61 -38.15 -21.14 -16.01
CA THR A 61 -37.15 -21.85 -15.21
C THR A 61 -37.47 -23.34 -15.05
N PRO A 62 -36.43 -24.16 -14.80
CA PRO A 62 -36.53 -25.27 -13.88
C PRO A 62 -35.63 -25.04 -12.66
N GLY A 63 -36.18 -25.34 -11.49
CA GLY A 63 -35.46 -25.31 -10.23
C GLY A 63 -34.59 -26.54 -10.02
N GLU A 64 -33.48 -26.36 -9.32
CA GLU A 64 -32.82 -27.41 -8.57
C GLU A 64 -32.40 -26.86 -7.21
N THR A 65 -32.87 -27.52 -6.17
CA THR A 65 -32.50 -27.34 -4.77
C THR A 65 -31.11 -27.92 -4.55
N CYS A 66 -30.14 -27.10 -4.11
CA CYS A 66 -28.88 -27.61 -3.57
C CYS A 66 -28.92 -27.50 -2.04
N SER A 67 -29.26 -28.61 -1.39
CA SER A 67 -28.97 -28.83 0.02
C SER A 67 -27.48 -29.17 0.16
N THR A 68 -26.73 -28.33 0.87
CA THR A 68 -25.44 -28.75 1.42
C THR A 68 -25.30 -28.19 2.82
N THR A 69 -25.35 -29.09 3.78
CA THR A 69 -25.02 -28.92 5.18
C THR A 69 -23.62 -28.32 5.32
N MET A 70 -23.53 -27.06 5.75
CA MET A 70 -22.25 -26.47 6.14
C MET A 70 -21.79 -27.06 7.47
N SER A 71 -20.81 -27.97 7.41
CA SER A 71 -20.05 -28.38 8.59
C SER A 71 -19.10 -27.25 8.98
N ALA A 72 -19.39 -26.58 10.09
CA ALA A 72 -18.54 -25.56 10.68
C ALA A 72 -17.36 -26.21 11.41
N THR A 73 -16.30 -26.55 10.67
CA THR A 73 -15.02 -26.92 11.29
C THR A 73 -14.34 -25.64 11.76
N ARG A 74 -14.41 -25.36 13.08
CA ARG A 74 -13.58 -24.34 13.73
C ARG A 74 -12.11 -24.72 13.56
N HIS A 75 -11.40 -24.06 12.67
CA HIS A 75 -9.94 -24.00 12.75
C HIS A 75 -9.58 -23.01 13.85
N THR A 76 -9.34 -23.54 15.05
CA THR A 76 -8.64 -22.82 16.10
C THR A 76 -7.20 -22.63 15.60
N LEU A 77 -6.88 -21.46 15.06
CA LEU A 77 -5.50 -21.07 14.77
C LEU A 77 -4.78 -20.92 16.11
N ALA A 78 -4.09 -21.99 16.52
CA ALA A 78 -3.12 -21.94 17.60
C ALA A 78 -1.92 -21.13 17.08
N LEU A 79 -1.91 -19.82 17.38
CA LEU A 79 -0.72 -19.00 17.23
C LEU A 79 0.28 -19.48 18.28
N SER A 80 1.35 -20.15 17.82
CA SER A 80 2.55 -20.33 18.63
C SER A 80 3.12 -18.95 18.99
N PRO A 81 3.52 -18.70 20.24
CA PRO A 81 4.19 -17.45 20.60
C PRO A 81 5.63 -17.51 20.11
N LEU A 82 5.82 -17.31 18.81
CA LEU A 82 7.02 -16.64 18.35
C LEU A 82 6.78 -15.17 18.64
N GLU A 83 7.73 -14.50 19.28
CA GLU A 83 7.73 -13.04 19.40
C GLU A 83 7.76 -12.46 17.98
N GLU A 84 6.59 -12.32 17.36
CA GLU A 84 6.43 -11.56 16.13
C GLU A 84 6.77 -10.12 16.48
N GLU A 85 7.91 -9.65 15.98
CA GLU A 85 8.30 -8.26 16.06
C GLU A 85 7.18 -7.43 15.42
N VAL A 86 6.34 -6.81 16.26
CA VAL A 86 5.13 -6.12 15.83
C VAL A 86 5.56 -4.86 15.10
N LEU A 87 5.45 -4.88 13.76
CA LEU A 87 5.72 -3.74 12.91
C LEU A 87 4.83 -2.57 13.31
N THR A 88 5.41 -1.38 13.47
CA THR A 88 4.66 -0.17 13.86
C THR A 88 4.61 0.87 12.74
N PRO A 89 3.70 1.86 12.80
CA PRO A 89 3.74 2.98 11.86
C PRO A 89 4.97 3.89 11.99
N LEU A 90 5.76 3.74 13.07
CA LEU A 90 6.98 4.51 13.33
C LEU A 90 8.22 3.89 12.68
N GLU A 91 8.08 2.73 12.05
CA GLU A 91 9.18 2.09 11.36
C GLU A 91 9.73 2.98 10.22
N PRO A 92 11.06 2.99 10.00
CA PRO A 92 11.70 3.79 8.97
C PRO A 92 11.52 3.15 7.58
N PHE A 93 10.29 3.07 7.09
CA PHE A 93 9.96 2.47 5.80
C PHE A 93 10.67 3.16 4.64
N ILE A 94 11.12 2.38 3.67
CA ILE A 94 11.76 2.86 2.44
C ILE A 94 10.79 2.69 1.27
N MET A 95 10.43 3.79 0.62
CA MET A 95 9.56 3.80 -0.56
C MET A 95 10.39 4.10 -1.80
N LEU A 96 10.60 3.10 -2.65
CA LEU A 96 11.22 3.28 -3.96
C LEU A 96 10.18 3.74 -4.97
N SER A 97 10.27 5.01 -5.34
CA SER A 97 9.34 5.67 -6.27
C SER A 97 10.11 6.38 -7.38
N GLY A 98 9.43 6.82 -8.44
CA GLY A 98 10.11 7.43 -9.57
C GLY A 98 9.25 7.56 -10.80
N LEU A 99 9.88 8.00 -11.89
CA LEU A 99 9.20 7.95 -13.18
C LEU A 99 9.07 6.49 -13.67
N PRO A 100 7.94 6.10 -14.27
CA PRO A 100 7.87 4.90 -15.09
C PRO A 100 9.00 4.91 -16.13
N GLY A 101 9.72 3.79 -16.26
CA GLY A 101 10.90 3.71 -17.14
C GLY A 101 12.20 4.27 -16.54
N ALA A 102 12.22 4.76 -15.29
CA ALA A 102 13.45 5.18 -14.60
C ALA A 102 14.27 4.04 -13.97
N GLU A 103 13.97 2.78 -14.31
CA GLU A 103 14.66 1.59 -13.79
C GLU A 103 14.66 1.46 -12.25
N THR A 104 13.53 1.77 -11.59
CA THR A 104 13.37 1.52 -10.14
C THR A 104 13.57 0.05 -9.74
N ARG A 105 13.49 -0.89 -10.69
CA ARG A 105 13.84 -2.30 -10.48
C ARG A 105 15.32 -2.50 -10.18
N LEU A 106 16.20 -1.72 -10.82
CA LEU A 106 17.63 -1.78 -10.56
C LEU A 106 17.94 -1.31 -9.14
N MET A 107 17.46 -0.12 -8.75
CA MET A 107 17.65 0.37 -7.38
C MET A 107 17.11 -0.61 -6.34
N ARG A 108 15.94 -1.21 -6.60
CA ARG A 108 15.38 -2.25 -5.75
C ARG A 108 16.35 -3.42 -5.58
N ALA A 109 16.85 -3.97 -6.68
CA ALA A 109 17.79 -5.10 -6.64
C ALA A 109 19.10 -4.75 -5.93
N LEU A 110 19.62 -3.53 -6.10
CA LEU A 110 20.82 -3.07 -5.40
C LEU A 110 20.60 -2.98 -3.88
N LEU A 111 19.40 -2.56 -3.44
CA LEU A 111 19.06 -2.46 -2.03
C LEU A 111 18.68 -3.81 -1.40
N ASP A 112 18.01 -4.70 -2.15
CA ASP A 112 17.68 -6.06 -1.70
C ASP A 112 18.92 -6.90 -1.38
N ASP A 113 20.07 -6.58 -1.98
CA ASP A 113 21.35 -7.25 -1.69
C ASP A 113 21.97 -6.80 -0.36
N HIS A 114 21.48 -5.72 0.25
CA HIS A 114 21.96 -5.27 1.55
C HIS A 114 21.39 -6.17 2.67
N PRO A 115 22.21 -6.71 3.60
CA PRO A 115 21.75 -7.69 4.59
C PRO A 115 20.65 -7.18 5.55
N GLN A 116 20.55 -5.86 5.71
CA GLN A 116 19.54 -5.20 6.55
C GLN A 116 18.28 -4.76 5.79
N VAL A 117 18.31 -4.68 4.46
CA VAL A 117 17.23 -4.06 3.67
C VAL A 117 16.51 -5.10 2.84
N ARG A 118 15.17 -5.06 2.86
CA ARG A 118 14.34 -5.92 2.01
C ARG A 118 13.25 -5.10 1.34
N CYS A 119 13.28 -4.98 0.03
CA CYS A 119 12.33 -4.23 -0.79
C CYS A 119 11.12 -5.03 -1.28
N GLY A 120 11.21 -6.36 -1.32
CA GLY A 120 10.09 -7.21 -1.76
C GLY A 120 9.69 -6.92 -3.22
N GLU A 121 8.54 -7.44 -3.66
CA GLU A 121 8.06 -7.19 -5.02
C GLU A 121 7.22 -5.91 -5.14
N SER A 122 6.96 -5.52 -6.38
CA SER A 122 6.15 -4.33 -6.69
C SER A 122 4.67 -4.64 -6.59
N LEU A 123 4.03 -4.22 -5.50
CA LEU A 123 2.62 -4.57 -5.25
C LEU A 123 1.61 -3.68 -6.00
N GLY A 124 1.93 -2.41 -6.27
CA GLY A 124 1.00 -1.43 -6.87
C GLY A 124 -0.20 -1.03 -5.97
N VAL A 125 -0.35 -1.70 -4.83
CA VAL A 125 -1.41 -1.48 -3.84
C VAL A 125 -1.26 -0.12 -3.15
N ILE A 126 -0.03 0.34 -2.92
CA ILE A 126 0.25 1.63 -2.26
C ILE A 126 -0.26 2.78 -3.12
N HIS A 127 0.07 2.80 -4.42
CA HIS A 127 -0.46 3.81 -5.32
C HIS A 127 -2.00 3.74 -5.44
N ASN A 128 -2.59 2.55 -5.44
CA ASN A 128 -4.05 2.41 -5.42
C ASN A 128 -4.67 3.03 -4.16
N MET A 129 -4.04 2.85 -2.99
CA MET A 129 -4.47 3.49 -1.75
C MET A 129 -4.36 5.02 -1.83
N VAL A 130 -3.26 5.55 -2.40
CA VAL A 130 -3.12 6.99 -2.68
C VAL A 130 -4.25 7.50 -3.57
N ARG A 131 -4.65 6.72 -4.59
CA ARG A 131 -5.76 7.09 -5.48
C ARG A 131 -7.10 7.07 -4.75
N LEU A 132 -7.36 6.06 -3.93
CA LEU A 132 -8.57 5.97 -3.09
C LEU A 132 -8.66 7.14 -2.09
N TRP A 133 -7.53 7.49 -1.46
CA TRP A 133 -7.45 8.63 -0.57
C TRP A 133 -7.87 9.94 -1.24
N ARG A 134 -7.43 10.17 -2.49
CA ARG A 134 -7.86 11.34 -3.28
C ARG A 134 -9.36 11.34 -3.55
N THR A 135 -9.96 10.17 -3.76
CA THR A 135 -11.42 10.04 -3.88
C THR A 135 -12.12 10.39 -2.56
N PHE A 136 -11.67 9.85 -1.43
CA PHE A 136 -12.29 10.09 -0.11
C PHE A 136 -12.10 11.51 0.42
N THR A 137 -11.10 12.24 -0.09
CA THR A 137 -10.85 13.64 0.25
C THR A 137 -11.51 14.63 -0.71
N ALA A 138 -12.06 14.16 -1.84
CA ALA A 138 -12.78 15.02 -2.78
C ALA A 138 -13.99 15.68 -2.09
N PRO A 139 -14.32 16.96 -2.37
CA PRO A 139 -15.29 17.71 -1.57
C PRO A 139 -16.64 17.03 -1.39
N ALA A 140 -17.22 16.50 -2.48
CA ALA A 140 -18.51 15.83 -2.45
C ALA A 140 -18.48 14.53 -1.62
N GLU A 141 -17.44 13.71 -1.82
CA GLU A 141 -17.30 12.43 -1.13
C GLU A 141 -16.96 12.62 0.35
N ARG A 142 -16.07 13.57 0.66
CA ARG A 142 -15.76 13.96 2.03
C ARG A 142 -17.02 14.39 2.78
N GLN A 143 -17.89 15.20 2.16
CA GLN A 143 -19.14 15.62 2.77
C GLN A 143 -20.07 14.42 3.01
N ARG A 144 -20.23 13.53 2.03
CA ARG A 144 -21.04 12.31 2.16
C ARG A 144 -20.57 11.42 3.31
N LEU A 145 -19.25 11.19 3.41
CA LEU A 145 -18.64 10.40 4.48
C LEU A 145 -18.84 11.05 5.86
N GLN A 146 -18.66 12.38 5.95
CA GLN A 146 -18.90 13.12 7.19
C GLN A 146 -20.35 12.98 7.68
N LEU A 147 -21.34 13.06 6.78
CA LEU A 147 -22.75 12.84 7.12
C LEU A 147 -23.04 11.41 7.60
N ALA A 148 -22.25 10.44 7.14
CA ALA A 148 -22.31 9.05 7.60
C ALA A 148 -21.50 8.78 8.88
N GLY A 149 -20.94 9.81 9.52
CA GLY A 149 -20.09 9.68 10.71
C GLY A 149 -18.68 9.13 10.42
N ILE A 150 -18.28 9.05 9.15
CA ILE A 150 -16.94 8.59 8.74
C ILE A 150 -16.04 9.82 8.58
N SER A 151 -15.21 10.06 9.59
CA SER A 151 -14.22 11.14 9.55
C SER A 151 -13.03 10.76 8.67
N GLN A 152 -12.25 11.75 8.25
CA GLN A 152 -11.00 11.53 7.51
C GLN A 152 -9.98 10.74 8.34
N MET A 153 -10.00 10.89 9.66
CA MET A 153 -9.14 10.14 10.58
C MET A 153 -9.44 8.65 10.53
N VAL A 154 -10.72 8.25 10.53
CA VAL A 154 -11.12 6.84 10.40
C VAL A 154 -10.61 6.23 9.08
N VAL A 155 -10.72 6.98 7.98
CA VAL A 155 -10.20 6.54 6.67
C VAL A 155 -8.68 6.40 6.69
N MET A 156 -7.98 7.33 7.33
CA MET A 156 -6.52 7.30 7.45
C MET A 156 -6.04 6.13 8.33
N GLU A 157 -6.67 5.88 9.47
CA GLU A 157 -6.34 4.75 10.35
C GLU A 157 -6.55 3.42 9.63
N ALA A 158 -7.67 3.28 8.91
CA ALA A 158 -7.93 2.10 8.10
C ALA A 158 -6.88 1.92 6.99
N ALA A 159 -6.48 3.01 6.32
CA ALA A 159 -5.42 2.98 5.31
C ALA A 159 -4.05 2.62 5.91
N GLN A 160 -3.72 3.16 7.08
CA GLN A 160 -2.46 2.87 7.79
C GLN A 160 -2.38 1.38 8.16
N LEU A 161 -3.43 0.83 8.77
CA LEU A 161 -3.49 -0.59 9.13
C LEU A 161 -3.38 -1.51 7.92
N PHE A 162 -4.12 -1.20 6.85
CA PHE A 162 -4.05 -1.96 5.61
C PHE A 162 -2.65 -1.91 4.99
N LEU A 163 -2.04 -0.73 4.89
CA LEU A 163 -0.70 -0.59 4.31
C LEU A 163 0.39 -1.23 5.19
N LEU A 164 0.25 -1.16 6.51
CA LEU A 164 1.17 -1.79 7.46
C LEU A 164 1.18 -3.32 7.28
N ASP A 165 0.01 -3.93 7.20
CA ASP A 165 -0.14 -5.37 6.95
C ASP A 165 0.44 -5.78 5.60
N VAL A 166 0.19 -4.97 4.56
CA VAL A 166 0.78 -5.16 3.23
C VAL A 166 2.32 -5.09 3.29
N LEU A 167 2.90 -4.14 4.02
CA LEU A 167 4.35 -3.97 4.13
C LEU A 167 5.02 -5.09 4.95
N ALA A 168 4.37 -5.54 6.02
CA ALA A 168 4.80 -6.65 6.86
C ALA A 168 4.87 -7.95 6.05
N ASN A 169 3.84 -8.21 5.24
CA ASN A 169 3.67 -9.48 4.54
C ASN A 169 4.21 -9.48 3.09
N ASN A 170 4.87 -8.41 2.62
CA ASN A 170 5.47 -8.32 1.28
C ASN A 170 6.81 -9.08 1.13
N GLY A 171 7.01 -10.17 1.87
CA GLY A 171 8.22 -10.97 1.86
C GLY A 171 8.76 -11.27 3.27
N PRO A 172 10.00 -11.79 3.37
CA PRO A 172 10.63 -12.10 4.66
C PRO A 172 10.81 -10.85 5.53
N SER A 173 10.91 -11.05 6.84
CA SER A 173 11.28 -10.00 7.80
C SER A 173 12.71 -9.50 7.55
N ALA A 174 12.91 -8.20 7.80
CA ALA A 174 14.22 -7.54 7.74
C ALA A 174 14.20 -6.31 8.65
N SER A 175 15.37 -5.82 9.06
CA SER A 175 15.46 -4.64 9.96
C SER A 175 15.09 -3.32 9.27
N ARG A 176 15.12 -3.27 7.94
CA ARG A 176 14.68 -2.13 7.12
C ARG A 176 13.77 -2.61 6.01
N LEU A 177 12.47 -2.34 6.19
CA LEU A 177 11.47 -2.68 5.19
C LEU A 177 11.42 -1.62 4.10
N CYS A 178 11.66 -2.08 2.89
CA CYS A 178 11.56 -1.31 1.66
C CYS A 178 10.36 -1.83 0.84
N THR A 179 9.83 -0.99 -0.04
CA THR A 179 8.81 -1.37 -1.01
C THR A 179 9.01 -0.61 -2.31
N ARG A 180 8.79 -1.28 -3.44
CA ARG A 180 8.81 -0.64 -4.76
C ARG A 180 7.40 -0.34 -5.23
N ASP A 181 7.04 0.94 -5.23
CA ASP A 181 5.85 1.41 -5.93
C ASP A 181 6.19 2.71 -6.66
N VAL A 182 6.23 2.60 -7.99
CA VAL A 182 6.70 3.66 -8.89
C VAL A 182 5.94 4.96 -8.65
N LEU A 183 4.64 4.90 -8.35
CA LEU A 183 3.81 6.10 -8.17
C LEU A 183 3.43 6.38 -6.70
N ALA A 184 4.03 5.70 -5.71
CA ALA A 184 3.76 6.01 -4.29
C ALA A 184 4.01 7.49 -3.95
N LEU A 185 5.09 8.08 -4.45
CA LEU A 185 5.44 9.48 -4.20
C LEU A 185 4.42 10.48 -4.75
N THR A 186 3.48 10.07 -5.61
CA THR A 186 2.35 10.95 -6.00
C THR A 186 1.46 11.32 -4.81
N GLY A 187 1.48 10.55 -3.73
CA GLY A 187 0.82 10.86 -2.46
C GLY A 187 1.81 10.88 -1.30
N GLY A 188 3.03 11.37 -1.54
CA GLY A 188 4.11 11.35 -0.56
C GLY A 188 3.71 12.01 0.76
N VAL A 189 3.07 13.18 0.69
CA VAL A 189 2.60 13.88 1.91
C VAL A 189 1.59 13.04 2.70
N PHE A 190 0.65 12.39 2.02
CA PHE A 190 -0.32 11.49 2.67
C PHE A 190 0.37 10.31 3.33
N LEU A 191 1.28 9.64 2.62
CA LEU A 191 2.02 8.50 3.14
C LEU A 191 2.91 8.87 4.33
N LYS A 192 3.51 10.08 4.34
CA LYS A 192 4.25 10.59 5.50
C LYS A 192 3.35 10.82 6.71
N THR A 193 2.10 11.25 6.50
CA THR A 193 1.15 11.36 7.61
C THR A 193 0.79 10.00 8.20
N LEU A 194 0.73 8.94 7.38
CA LEU A 194 0.53 7.57 7.86
C LEU A 194 1.80 6.99 8.50
N PHE A 195 2.97 7.30 7.96
CA PHE A 195 4.25 6.73 8.38
C PHE A 195 5.26 7.85 8.60
N PRO A 196 5.35 8.42 9.82
CA PRO A 196 6.11 9.64 10.08
C PRO A 196 7.59 9.55 9.70
N ASN A 197 8.19 8.36 9.80
CA ASN A 197 9.61 8.11 9.54
C ASN A 197 9.89 7.56 8.13
N VAL A 198 8.90 7.54 7.24
CA VAL A 198 9.08 7.05 5.87
C VAL A 198 10.09 7.89 5.09
N LYS A 199 10.93 7.21 4.32
CA LYS A 199 11.90 7.82 3.40
C LYS A 199 11.60 7.38 1.97
N PHE A 200 11.62 8.34 1.05
CA PHE A 200 11.41 8.13 -0.37
C PHE A 200 12.74 8.24 -1.11
N ILE A 201 13.06 7.20 -1.89
CA ILE A 201 14.09 7.30 -2.93
C ILE A 201 13.35 7.60 -4.22
N PHE A 202 13.53 8.81 -4.73
CA PHE A 202 12.88 9.32 -5.92
C PHE A 202 13.81 9.17 -7.14
N LEU A 203 13.62 8.11 -7.92
CA LEU A 203 14.40 7.90 -9.13
C LEU A 203 13.96 8.83 -10.26
N VAL A 204 14.93 9.58 -10.76
CA VAL A 204 14.83 10.45 -11.92
C VAL A 204 15.71 9.89 -13.02
N ARG A 205 15.16 9.83 -14.23
CA ARG A 205 15.88 9.46 -15.45
C ARG A 205 15.54 10.48 -16.52
N ASP A 206 16.40 10.66 -17.51
CA ASP A 206 16.08 11.41 -18.71
C ASP A 206 14.73 10.93 -19.30
N THR A 207 13.76 11.84 -19.43
CA THR A 207 12.41 11.52 -19.88
C THR A 207 12.39 11.02 -21.32
N ARG A 208 13.37 11.38 -22.16
CA ARG A 208 13.52 10.85 -23.53
C ARG A 208 13.89 9.38 -23.49
N ALA A 209 14.84 9.01 -22.63
CA ALA A 209 15.23 7.62 -22.46
C ALA A 209 14.09 6.79 -21.85
N ALA A 210 13.41 7.32 -20.83
CA ALA A 210 12.27 6.67 -20.20
C ALA A 210 11.09 6.50 -21.16
N ALA A 211 10.69 7.54 -21.91
CA ALA A 211 9.60 7.47 -22.88
C ALA A 211 9.90 6.44 -23.98
N THR A 212 11.10 6.47 -24.56
CA THR A 212 11.53 5.49 -25.57
C THR A 212 11.50 4.07 -25.01
N HIS A 213 11.97 3.85 -23.78
CA HIS A 213 11.89 2.55 -23.12
C HIS A 213 10.44 2.06 -23.00
N LEU A 214 9.55 2.90 -22.49
CA LEU A 214 8.14 2.54 -22.26
C LEU A 214 7.43 2.17 -23.58
N VAL A 215 7.66 2.95 -24.63
CA VAL A 215 7.08 2.72 -25.96
C VAL A 215 7.64 1.45 -26.60
N HIS A 216 8.97 1.30 -26.63
CA HIS A 216 9.61 0.16 -27.29
C HIS A 216 9.32 -1.17 -26.57
N ARG A 217 9.31 -1.16 -25.24
CA ARG A 217 9.03 -2.35 -24.42
C ARG A 217 7.54 -2.56 -24.15
N GLN A 218 6.67 -1.71 -24.68
CA GLN A 218 5.22 -1.80 -24.53
C GLN A 218 4.79 -1.92 -23.05
N VAL A 219 5.51 -1.21 -22.17
CA VAL A 219 5.28 -1.27 -20.72
C VAL A 219 4.03 -0.45 -20.38
N PRO A 220 3.00 -1.06 -19.77
CA PRO A 220 1.81 -0.33 -19.39
C PRO A 220 2.12 0.64 -18.25
N VAL A 221 1.62 1.86 -18.38
CA VAL A 221 1.64 2.90 -17.34
C VAL A 221 0.19 3.20 -16.99
N MET A 222 -0.19 3.01 -15.72
CA MET A 222 -1.59 3.18 -15.28
C MET A 222 -2.60 2.38 -16.12
N GLY A 223 -2.24 1.16 -16.50
CA GLY A 223 -3.12 0.29 -17.29
C GLY A 223 -3.20 0.62 -18.79
N ARG A 224 -2.49 1.65 -19.28
CA ARG A 224 -2.42 1.97 -20.73
C ARG A 224 -1.00 1.87 -21.27
N ARG A 225 -0.86 1.41 -22.51
CA ARG A 225 0.40 1.46 -23.25
C ARG A 225 0.47 2.77 -24.03
N LEU A 226 1.66 3.34 -24.08
CA LEU A 226 1.92 4.56 -24.85
C LEU A 226 2.04 4.22 -26.34
N ARG A 227 1.46 5.08 -27.19
CA ARG A 227 1.44 4.88 -28.65
C ARG A 227 2.63 5.51 -29.35
N SER A 228 3.16 6.59 -28.78
CA SER A 228 4.29 7.32 -29.33
C SER A 228 5.21 7.86 -28.23
N VAL A 229 6.46 8.15 -28.60
CA VAL A 229 7.43 8.77 -27.69
C VAL A 229 6.97 10.17 -27.28
N GLU A 230 6.32 10.92 -28.16
CA GLU A 230 5.75 12.24 -27.86
C GLU A 230 4.67 12.18 -26.77
N GLU A 231 3.76 11.20 -26.85
CA GLU A 231 2.76 10.95 -25.79
C GLU A 231 3.44 10.63 -24.46
N GLY A 232 4.46 9.77 -24.50
CA GLY A 232 5.26 9.40 -23.33
C GLY A 232 5.99 10.59 -22.70
N LEU A 233 6.59 11.46 -23.51
CA LEU A 233 7.30 12.65 -23.06
C LEU A 233 6.37 13.60 -22.31
N ARG A 234 5.23 13.96 -22.90
CA ARG A 234 4.24 14.84 -22.25
C ARG A 234 3.78 14.27 -20.91
N MET A 235 3.38 13.00 -20.91
CA MET A 235 2.93 12.33 -19.69
C MET A 235 4.02 12.27 -18.60
N LEU A 236 5.27 11.95 -18.98
CA LEU A 236 6.37 11.85 -18.04
C LEU A 236 6.82 13.22 -17.52
N GLU A 237 6.72 14.28 -18.32
CA GLU A 237 7.01 15.64 -17.89
C GLU A 237 6.01 16.13 -16.84
N ASP A 238 4.71 15.94 -17.09
CA ASP A 238 3.65 16.25 -16.12
C ASP A 238 3.84 15.49 -14.81
N LEU A 239 4.13 14.19 -14.92
CA LEU A 239 4.39 13.35 -13.75
C LEU A 239 5.67 13.78 -13.02
N LEU A 240 6.75 14.12 -13.74
CA LEU A 240 8.00 14.57 -13.15
C LEU A 240 7.80 15.86 -12.34
N MET A 241 7.00 16.81 -12.86
CA MET A 241 6.65 18.03 -12.15
C MET A 241 5.91 17.72 -10.84
N LEU A 242 4.92 16.82 -10.89
CA LEU A 242 4.19 16.38 -9.70
C LEU A 242 5.11 15.73 -8.67
N LEU A 243 5.91 14.74 -9.07
CA LEU A 243 6.79 13.99 -8.17
C LEU A 243 7.88 14.88 -7.56
N ARG A 244 8.44 15.82 -8.34
CA ARG A 244 9.38 16.84 -7.82
C ARG A 244 8.72 17.73 -6.77
N ARG A 245 7.47 18.14 -6.98
CA ARG A 245 6.72 18.95 -6.02
C ARG A 245 6.50 18.19 -4.72
N GLU A 246 6.02 16.95 -4.78
CA GLU A 246 5.81 16.09 -3.61
C GLU A 246 7.13 15.87 -2.86
N CYS A 247 8.22 15.54 -3.56
CA CYS A 247 9.54 15.36 -2.96
C CYS A 247 10.04 16.62 -2.24
N ARG A 248 9.84 17.80 -2.82
CA ARG A 248 10.19 19.09 -2.17
C ARG A 248 9.35 19.36 -0.93
N MET A 249 8.05 19.07 -0.98
CA MET A 249 7.13 19.24 0.15
C MET A 249 7.53 18.35 1.35
N LEU A 250 8.01 17.14 1.08
CA LEU A 250 8.47 16.20 2.10
C LEU A 250 9.75 16.65 2.81
N GLY A 251 10.61 17.38 2.08
CA GLY A 251 11.90 17.86 2.56
C GLY A 251 13.03 16.84 2.42
N PRO A 252 14.30 17.29 2.58
CA PRO A 252 15.48 16.47 2.30
C PRO A 252 15.66 15.28 3.24
N HIS A 253 15.01 15.27 4.41
CA HIS A 253 15.05 14.15 5.35
C HIS A 253 14.13 12.99 4.95
N HIS A 254 13.12 13.25 4.11
CA HIS A 254 12.14 12.23 3.72
C HIS A 254 12.15 11.94 2.23
N CYS A 255 12.79 12.75 1.39
CA CYS A 255 12.86 12.46 -0.04
C CYS A 255 14.23 12.77 -0.62
N LEU A 256 14.85 11.75 -1.22
CA LEU A 256 16.12 11.83 -1.92
C LEU A 256 15.92 11.62 -3.42
N PRO A 257 16.09 12.67 -4.26
CA PRO A 257 16.18 12.49 -5.71
C PRO A 257 17.47 11.77 -6.10
N VAL A 258 17.36 10.67 -6.85
CA VAL A 258 18.50 9.91 -7.36
C VAL A 258 18.43 9.84 -8.88
N HIS A 259 19.48 10.32 -9.55
CA HIS A 259 19.58 10.24 -11.00
C HIS A 259 20.07 8.85 -11.43
N TYR A 260 19.30 8.19 -12.28
CA TYR A 260 19.64 6.87 -12.83
C TYR A 260 21.01 6.90 -13.52
N GLU A 261 21.29 7.95 -14.29
CA GLU A 261 22.54 8.11 -15.03
C GLU A 261 23.74 8.18 -14.08
N ALA A 262 23.58 8.86 -12.94
CA ALA A 262 24.62 8.92 -11.91
C ALA A 262 24.81 7.56 -11.23
N LEU A 263 23.73 6.84 -10.96
CA LEU A 263 23.75 5.50 -10.37
C LEU A 263 24.53 4.51 -11.23
N VAL A 264 24.31 4.50 -12.55
CA VAL A 264 24.99 3.54 -13.44
C VAL A 264 26.43 3.94 -13.74
N LEU A 265 26.75 5.23 -13.79
CA LEU A 265 28.11 5.71 -14.06
C LEU A 265 29.01 5.64 -12.82
N ASN A 266 28.45 5.89 -11.62
CA ASN A 266 29.18 5.92 -10.36
C ASN A 266 28.37 5.24 -9.25
N PRO A 267 28.20 3.90 -9.31
CA PRO A 267 27.30 3.17 -8.40
C PRO A 267 27.71 3.30 -6.94
N ARG A 268 29.00 3.11 -6.63
CA ARG A 268 29.53 3.23 -5.26
C ARG A 268 29.18 4.58 -4.63
N LYS A 269 29.62 5.68 -5.24
CA LYS A 269 29.36 7.05 -4.76
C LYS A 269 27.87 7.35 -4.60
N THR A 270 27.04 6.85 -5.53
CA THR A 270 25.60 7.07 -5.47
C THR A 270 24.96 6.28 -4.34
N LEU A 271 25.35 5.02 -4.15
CA LEU A 271 24.80 4.13 -3.13
C LEU A 271 25.28 4.51 -1.72
N GLU A 272 26.53 4.96 -1.55
CA GLU A 272 27.00 5.53 -0.29
C GLU A 272 26.09 6.67 0.17
N ARG A 273 25.76 7.62 -0.73
CA ARG A 273 24.82 8.72 -0.45
C ARG A 273 23.40 8.22 -0.14
N VAL A 274 22.96 7.16 -0.81
CA VAL A 274 21.62 6.58 -0.59
C VAL A 274 21.56 5.93 0.80
N LEU A 275 22.53 5.09 1.16
CA LEU A 275 22.57 4.40 2.46
C LEU A 275 22.75 5.40 3.60
N GLU A 276 23.57 6.43 3.43
CA GLU A 276 23.68 7.56 4.38
C GLU A 276 22.32 8.24 4.60
N PHE A 277 21.60 8.59 3.53
CA PHE A 277 20.25 9.14 3.63
C PHE A 277 19.28 8.20 4.32
N LEU A 278 19.40 6.89 4.10
CA LEU A 278 18.56 5.87 4.73
C LEU A 278 18.93 5.59 6.19
N GLU A 279 20.07 6.08 6.67
CA GLU A 279 20.65 5.74 7.98
C GLU A 279 20.85 4.22 8.12
N VAL A 280 21.48 3.64 7.08
CA VAL A 280 21.90 2.23 7.02
C VAL A 280 23.41 2.21 6.78
N GLU A 281 24.11 1.32 7.47
CA GLU A 281 25.56 1.18 7.31
C GLU A 281 25.93 0.74 5.89
N TRP A 282 27.16 1.03 5.46
CA TRP A 282 27.64 0.58 4.16
C TRP A 282 27.92 -0.92 4.18
N ASP A 283 27.44 -1.63 3.16
CA ASP A 283 27.81 -3.01 2.87
C ASP A 283 28.16 -3.14 1.39
N GLU A 284 29.27 -3.79 1.05
CA GLU A 284 29.72 -3.97 -0.34
C GLU A 284 28.75 -4.84 -1.17
N ALA A 285 27.90 -5.65 -0.54
CA ALA A 285 26.93 -6.51 -1.23
C ALA A 285 26.03 -5.75 -2.21
N VAL A 286 25.72 -4.48 -1.93
CA VAL A 286 24.88 -3.64 -2.82
C VAL A 286 25.48 -3.43 -4.22
N LEU A 287 26.79 -3.62 -4.40
CA LEU A 287 27.45 -3.55 -5.71
C LEU A 287 27.39 -4.88 -6.48
N HIS A 288 26.98 -5.96 -5.82
CA HIS A 288 27.06 -7.33 -6.33
C HIS A 288 25.71 -7.95 -6.71
N HIS A 289 24.66 -7.14 -6.87
CA HIS A 289 23.30 -7.57 -7.30
C HIS A 289 23.26 -8.56 -8.48
N HIS A 290 24.20 -8.46 -9.41
CA HIS A 290 24.31 -9.36 -10.55
C HIS A 290 24.51 -10.84 -10.14
N LEU A 291 25.10 -11.11 -8.98
CA LEU A 291 25.26 -12.47 -8.43
C LEU A 291 23.91 -13.11 -8.05
N HIS A 292 22.88 -12.29 -7.79
CA HIS A 292 21.54 -12.75 -7.40
C HIS A 292 20.47 -12.54 -8.48
N THR A 293 20.81 -11.89 -9.60
CA THR A 293 19.87 -11.60 -10.72
C THR A 293 19.26 -12.83 -11.41
N GLY A 294 19.77 -14.05 -11.14
CA GLY A 294 19.22 -15.31 -11.68
C GLY A 294 18.15 -15.99 -10.83
N VAL A 295 17.93 -15.57 -9.58
CA VAL A 295 17.07 -16.30 -8.63
C VAL A 295 15.60 -15.86 -8.70
N PHE A 296 15.32 -14.66 -9.24
CA PHE A 296 13.99 -14.03 -9.20
C PHE A 296 13.15 -14.18 -10.49
N VAL A 297 13.56 -15.01 -11.45
CA VAL A 297 12.77 -15.29 -12.68
C VAL A 297 11.86 -16.54 -12.51
N SER A 298 11.78 -17.11 -11.32
CA SER A 298 10.98 -18.30 -11.03
C SER A 298 10.12 -18.09 -9.78
N ARG A 299 8.91 -17.55 -9.96
CA ARG A 299 7.67 -17.99 -9.31
C ARG A 299 6.47 -17.22 -9.89
#